data_AF-A0A255EME6-F1
#
_entry.id   AF-A0A255EME6-F1
#
_cell.length_a   1.000
_cell.length_b   1.000
_cell.length_c   1.000
_cell.angle_alpha   90.00
_cell.angle_beta   90.00
_cell.angle_gamma   90.00
#
_symmetry.space_group_name_H-M   'P 1'
#
loop_
_entity.id
_entity.type
_entity.pdbx_description
1 polymer ?
#
loop_
_entity_poly.entity_id
_entity_poly.type
_entity_poly.pdbx_seq_one_letter_code
_entity_poly.pdbx_strand_id
1 'polypeptide(L)'
;MTGQPITTRWLPGWRRLPLVSTVLESGPRPAEWSRPLQLVMIVAGLAAVVAIGLTLTAGWLRATGTLELLGEGATIPAVAMNPVLWLMVVVMSLALTAALHVSGWVRAAIWLVCFSAVALLTSTALSLPAAMVAVACLGVYIGFAVARAGQDFAAYEFAVVLILVSVSAVGPSLLSVSTAYGIDLRPQAILQFETSVMVLAIPILMVAGVALAQITVQLVRWGTAQIGRIGATTDPEAPAGGPLIAVASALTVAVLVTAVAQFFAPRAVWWQGQWAEAWSCAVVLAAVAVVLRGLVGLGNRGRSSRLPRNWEDMTLAVSAAIVGLMVPISVVLSLSAVIGVTAPQVTEVVTEIWRAVLSPPAIQAWRCLVALVLLVWARAQHRRGGSWTVWVLCSFAALVLLTSASAWTSGRVQLTVDDWAVGQLAVLAALVGVIVAAVRRRLTRPRVLGLLATAGLALAIPFREFLAAPLEVLIGVGAVAVALLGVVWELATGADLTRQGSRAFPQATRVLLWAANGLLGLSVVALAALTRAPDSTAQAFAELGDYLLGWPWLMAALILGVVQAWTTAGRTRPPEPALVPPSAVGPHPAFAPPHPDQRVG
;
A
#
# COMPACT_ATOMS: atom_id res chain seq x y z
N MET A 1 55.72 13.79 -7.60
CA MET A 1 54.96 12.58 -7.23
C MET A 1 53.90 12.99 -6.22
N THR A 2 52.69 13.29 -6.67
CA THR A 2 51.53 13.54 -5.82
C THR A 2 50.35 12.82 -6.45
N GLY A 3 50.13 11.59 -5.98
CA GLY A 3 48.98 10.79 -6.37
C GLY A 3 47.70 11.42 -5.81
N GLN A 4 46.81 11.87 -6.70
CA GLN A 4 45.43 12.12 -6.31
C GLN A 4 44.67 10.78 -6.26
N PRO A 5 43.88 10.51 -5.21
CA PRO A 5 43.16 9.26 -5.08
C PRO A 5 41.99 9.21 -6.07
N ILE A 6 42.01 8.16 -6.89
CA ILE A 6 40.92 7.73 -7.76
C ILE A 6 39.83 7.09 -6.89
N THR A 7 39.12 7.88 -6.09
CA THR A 7 37.97 7.39 -5.32
C THR A 7 36.98 8.51 -5.12
N THR A 8 35.93 8.60 -5.95
CA THR A 8 34.61 9.22 -5.63
C THR A 8 33.65 9.33 -6.82
N ARG A 9 34.05 9.07 -8.08
CA ARG A 9 33.12 9.25 -9.23
C ARG A 9 32.11 8.12 -9.50
N TRP A 10 32.23 6.96 -8.86
CA TRP A 10 31.31 5.82 -9.10
C TRP A 10 30.16 5.68 -8.10
N LEU A 11 30.20 6.40 -6.98
CA LEU A 11 29.17 6.38 -5.93
C LEU A 11 27.90 7.26 -6.15
N PRO A 12 27.74 8.13 -7.17
CA PRO A 12 26.46 8.87 -7.33
C PRO A 12 25.33 8.05 -7.97
N GLY A 13 25.63 6.92 -8.62
CA GLY A 13 24.70 6.20 -9.50
C GLY A 13 23.55 5.49 -8.77
N TRP A 14 23.82 4.88 -7.62
CA TRP A 14 22.82 4.12 -6.86
C TRP A 14 21.71 4.99 -6.27
N ARG A 15 22.02 6.24 -5.90
CA ARG A 15 21.00 7.23 -5.49
C ARG A 15 20.02 7.60 -6.60
N ARG A 16 20.36 7.32 -7.87
CA ARG A 16 19.50 7.54 -9.04
C ARG A 16 18.70 6.30 -9.45
N LEU A 17 18.83 5.19 -8.72
CA LEU A 17 17.93 4.06 -8.88
C LEU A 17 16.53 4.49 -8.41
N PRO A 18 15.47 4.15 -9.15
CA PRO A 18 14.12 4.65 -8.89
C PRO A 18 13.65 4.27 -7.48
N LEU A 19 13.94 3.04 -7.06
CA LEU A 19 13.61 2.54 -5.72
C LEU A 19 14.29 3.38 -4.62
N VAL A 20 15.59 3.65 -4.78
CA VAL A 20 16.36 4.43 -3.80
C VAL A 20 15.91 5.89 -3.81
N SER A 21 15.66 6.48 -4.98
CA SER A 21 15.17 7.87 -5.06
C SER A 21 13.78 8.02 -4.46
N THR A 22 12.87 7.07 -4.67
CA THR A 22 11.53 7.11 -4.08
C THR A 22 11.61 7.03 -2.55
N VAL A 23 12.43 6.12 -2.01
CA VAL A 23 12.65 6.03 -0.55
C VAL A 23 13.31 7.28 0.01
N LEU A 24 14.28 7.87 -0.68
CA LEU A 24 14.92 9.12 -0.23
C LEU A 24 13.97 10.33 -0.32
N GLU A 25 13.12 10.37 -1.36
CA GLU A 25 12.21 11.48 -1.60
C GLU A 25 10.99 11.43 -0.68
N SER A 26 10.43 10.25 -0.38
CA SER A 26 9.17 10.09 0.37
C SER A 26 9.33 9.42 1.74
N GLY A 27 10.50 8.88 2.06
CA GLY A 27 10.80 8.23 3.34
C GLY A 27 10.83 9.14 4.57
N PRO A 28 10.92 8.54 5.78
CA PRO A 28 10.83 9.26 7.04
C PRO A 28 12.03 10.19 7.24
N ARG A 29 11.78 11.34 7.89
CA ARG A 29 12.79 12.37 8.18
C ARG A 29 12.97 12.56 9.68
N PRO A 30 13.66 11.64 10.38
CA PRO A 30 13.78 11.67 11.83
C PRO A 30 14.43 12.95 12.36
N ALA A 31 15.31 13.58 11.58
CA ALA A 31 15.93 14.86 11.94
C ALA A 31 14.95 16.03 12.07
N GLU A 32 13.78 15.96 11.42
CA GLU A 32 12.73 16.99 11.48
C GLU A 32 11.77 16.78 12.68
N TRP A 33 11.90 15.66 13.41
CA TRP A 33 11.02 15.32 14.53
C TRP A 33 11.52 15.89 15.86
N SER A 34 10.61 16.12 16.81
CA SER A 34 10.99 16.49 18.17
C SER A 34 11.76 15.36 18.86
N ARG A 35 12.71 15.71 19.75
CA ARG A 35 13.50 14.71 20.51
C ARG A 35 12.63 13.68 21.25
N PRO A 36 11.53 14.08 21.95
CA PRO A 36 10.56 13.14 22.51
C PRO A 36 10.06 12.09 21.51
N LEU A 37 9.71 12.51 20.30
CA LEU A 37 9.15 11.66 19.28
C LEU A 37 10.20 10.70 18.71
N GLN A 38 11.44 11.17 18.54
CA GLN A 38 12.55 10.32 18.11
C GLN A 38 12.76 9.14 19.06
N LEU A 39 12.67 9.35 20.39
CA LEU A 39 12.80 8.27 21.37
C LEU A 39 11.70 7.21 21.23
N VAL A 40 10.45 7.63 21.05
CA VAL A 40 9.33 6.71 20.81
C VAL A 40 9.52 5.95 19.49
N MET A 41 10.05 6.62 18.46
CA MET A 41 10.32 6.01 17.17
C MET A 41 11.47 5.00 17.19
N ILE A 42 12.42 5.11 18.14
CA ILE A 42 13.43 4.06 18.36
C ILE A 42 12.74 2.77 18.85
N VAL A 43 11.78 2.89 19.77
CA VAL A 43 11.01 1.73 20.26
C VAL A 43 10.18 1.13 19.13
N ALA A 44 9.49 1.96 18.35
CA ALA A 44 8.73 1.50 17.18
C ALA A 44 9.64 0.84 16.12
N GLY A 45 10.84 1.39 15.89
CA GLY A 45 11.83 0.82 14.99
C GLY A 45 12.36 -0.53 15.47
N LEU A 46 12.66 -0.66 16.77
CA LEU A 46 13.03 -1.94 17.38
C LEU A 46 11.90 -2.97 17.23
N ALA A 47 10.66 -2.55 17.46
CA ALA A 47 9.49 -3.40 17.28
C ALA A 47 9.33 -3.86 15.82
N ALA A 48 9.53 -2.97 14.85
CA ALA A 48 9.52 -3.34 13.44
C ALA A 48 10.62 -4.34 13.09
N VAL A 49 11.84 -4.17 13.63
CA VAL A 49 12.95 -5.12 13.45
C VAL A 49 12.63 -6.49 14.05
N VAL A 50 12.03 -6.52 15.25
CA VAL A 50 11.57 -7.78 15.87
C VAL A 50 10.50 -8.44 15.01
N ALA A 51 9.50 -7.71 14.53
CA ALA A 51 8.45 -8.27 13.67
C ALA A 51 9.01 -8.84 12.36
N ILE A 52 9.88 -8.10 11.67
CA ILE A 52 10.57 -8.57 10.45
C ILE A 52 11.43 -9.80 10.76
N GLY A 53 12.18 -9.77 11.88
CA GLY A 53 13.00 -10.89 12.31
C GLY A 53 12.19 -12.15 12.58
N LEU A 54 11.05 -12.04 13.26
CA LEU A 54 10.11 -13.15 13.48
C LEU A 54 9.58 -13.70 12.15
N THR A 55 9.21 -12.84 11.20
CA THR A 55 8.73 -13.26 9.87
C THR A 55 9.81 -14.04 9.11
N LEU A 56 11.03 -13.51 9.04
CA LEU A 56 12.14 -14.12 8.30
C LEU A 56 12.65 -15.41 8.94
N THR A 57 12.55 -15.53 10.26
CA THR A 57 12.98 -16.72 11.00
C THR A 57 11.84 -17.70 11.29
N ALA A 58 10.61 -17.41 10.86
CA ALA A 58 9.44 -18.21 11.17
C ALA A 58 9.60 -19.69 10.78
N GLY A 59 10.10 -19.95 9.56
CA GLY A 59 10.36 -21.32 9.09
C GLY A 59 11.35 -22.08 9.98
N TRP A 60 12.42 -21.41 10.41
CA TRP A 60 13.41 -21.99 11.32
C TRP A 60 12.88 -22.20 12.74
N LEU A 61 12.18 -21.21 13.29
CA LEU A 61 11.57 -21.28 14.62
C LEU A 61 10.55 -22.41 14.73
N ARG A 62 9.79 -22.66 13.66
CA ARG A 62 8.84 -23.77 13.59
C ARG A 62 9.51 -25.13 13.45
N ALA A 63 10.65 -25.20 12.76
CA ALA A 63 11.39 -26.45 12.57
C ALA A 63 12.16 -26.90 13.82
N THR A 64 12.55 -25.96 14.68
CA THR A 64 13.44 -26.21 15.83
C THR A 64 12.78 -26.04 17.19
N GLY A 65 11.71 -25.24 17.27
CA GLY A 65 11.04 -24.89 18.53
C GLY A 65 9.88 -25.83 18.88
N THR A 66 9.46 -25.76 20.15
CA THR A 66 8.20 -26.36 20.59
C THR A 66 7.02 -25.56 20.02
N LEU A 67 6.03 -26.27 19.48
CA LEU A 67 4.83 -25.68 18.89
C LEU A 67 3.67 -25.77 19.87
N GLU A 68 3.03 -24.63 20.13
CA GLU A 68 1.82 -24.52 20.93
C GLU A 68 0.60 -24.41 20.03
N LEU A 69 -0.52 -25.00 20.46
CA LEU A 69 -1.77 -24.96 19.72
C LEU A 69 -2.45 -23.59 19.90
N LEU A 70 -2.71 -22.88 18.79
CA LEU A 70 -3.40 -21.58 18.81
C LEU A 70 -4.93 -21.73 18.77
N GLY A 71 -5.41 -22.84 18.19
CA GLY A 71 -6.83 -23.11 17.88
C GLY A 71 -7.00 -23.57 16.43
N GLU A 72 -8.08 -24.29 16.10
CA GLU A 72 -8.42 -24.74 14.73
C GLU A 72 -7.28 -25.44 13.96
N GLY A 73 -6.38 -26.12 14.66
CA GLY A 73 -5.22 -26.80 14.07
C GLY A 73 -4.03 -25.88 13.74
N ALA A 74 -4.14 -24.57 13.95
CA ALA A 74 -3.02 -23.65 13.85
C ALA A 74 -2.05 -23.81 15.04
N THR A 75 -0.76 -23.66 14.76
CA THR A 75 0.31 -23.81 15.76
C THR A 75 1.30 -22.65 15.70
N ILE A 76 1.83 -22.24 16.84
CA ILE A 76 2.82 -21.16 16.95
C ILE A 76 4.06 -21.63 17.73
N PRO A 77 5.29 -21.22 17.35
CA PRO A 77 6.47 -21.49 18.18
C PRO A 77 6.38 -20.82 19.55
N ALA A 78 6.58 -21.57 20.63
CA ALA A 78 6.47 -21.07 22.01
C ALA A 78 7.40 -19.87 22.28
N VAL A 79 8.60 -19.88 21.69
CA VAL A 79 9.59 -18.81 21.80
C VAL A 79 9.11 -17.49 21.18
N ALA A 80 8.23 -17.56 20.18
CA ALA A 80 7.72 -16.39 19.47
C ALA A 80 6.54 -15.70 20.20
N MET A 81 5.90 -16.38 21.15
CA MET A 81 4.68 -15.88 21.80
C MET A 81 4.90 -14.58 22.59
N ASN A 82 5.94 -14.51 23.40
CA ASN A 82 6.26 -13.31 24.18
C ASN A 82 6.66 -12.12 23.29
N PRO A 83 7.54 -12.28 22.27
CA PRO A 83 7.77 -11.25 21.27
C PRO A 83 6.49 -10.75 20.59
N VAL A 84 5.59 -11.65 20.20
CA VAL A 84 4.31 -11.29 19.58
C VAL A 84 3.45 -10.48 20.54
N LEU A 85 3.26 -10.92 21.79
CA LEU A 85 2.51 -10.15 22.81
C LEU A 85 3.13 -8.77 23.06
N TRP A 86 4.45 -8.67 23.05
CA TRP A 86 5.13 -7.38 23.18
C TRP A 86 4.85 -6.47 21.98
N LEU A 87 4.87 -6.98 20.75
CA LEU A 87 4.48 -6.21 19.55
C LEU A 87 3.05 -5.67 19.67
N MET A 88 2.12 -6.51 20.15
CA MET A 88 0.72 -6.13 20.39
C MET A 88 0.60 -4.92 21.32
N VAL A 89 1.28 -5.00 22.46
CA VAL A 89 1.32 -3.92 23.46
C VAL A 89 1.91 -2.64 22.87
N VAL A 90 3.01 -2.73 22.12
CA VAL A 90 3.64 -1.56 21.50
C VAL A 90 2.72 -0.92 20.46
N VAL A 91 2.10 -1.70 19.58
CA VAL A 91 1.15 -1.21 18.55
C VAL A 91 0.00 -0.45 19.20
N MET A 92 -0.66 -1.05 20.19
CA MET A 92 -1.78 -0.43 20.91
C MET A 92 -1.32 0.84 21.65
N SER A 93 -0.14 0.82 22.24
CA SER A 93 0.41 1.97 22.95
C SER A 93 0.70 3.14 22.01
N LEU A 94 1.24 2.89 20.81
CA LEU A 94 1.44 3.93 19.80
C LEU A 94 0.10 4.53 19.35
N ALA A 95 -0.89 3.68 19.07
CA ALA A 95 -2.22 4.12 18.64
C ALA A 95 -2.95 4.95 19.72
N LEU A 96 -2.95 4.48 20.97
CA LEU A 96 -3.58 5.16 22.10
C LEU A 96 -2.83 6.46 22.46
N THR A 97 -1.50 6.48 22.38
CA THR A 97 -0.73 7.72 22.57
C THR A 97 -1.07 8.74 21.50
N ALA A 98 -1.25 8.30 20.25
CA ALA A 98 -1.71 9.20 19.19
C ALA A 98 -3.11 9.76 19.51
N ALA A 99 -4.04 8.90 19.95
CA ALA A 99 -5.44 9.25 20.21
C ALA A 99 -5.62 10.40 21.24
N LEU A 100 -4.65 10.63 22.13
CA LEU A 100 -4.62 11.78 23.06
C LEU A 100 -4.77 13.12 22.32
N HIS A 101 -4.19 13.20 21.11
CA HIS A 101 -3.99 14.45 20.37
C HIS A 101 -4.75 14.53 19.05
N VAL A 102 -5.54 13.51 18.69
CA VAL A 102 -6.38 13.53 17.47
C VAL A 102 -7.73 14.20 17.73
N SER A 103 -8.37 14.68 16.66
CA SER A 103 -9.80 15.03 16.62
C SER A 103 -10.73 13.95 17.20
N GLY A 104 -11.88 14.37 17.75
CA GLY A 104 -12.77 13.53 18.54
C GLY A 104 -13.29 12.27 17.84
N TRP A 105 -13.62 12.35 16.54
CA TRP A 105 -14.13 11.19 15.80
C TRP A 105 -13.07 10.09 15.60
N VAL A 106 -11.85 10.45 15.25
CA VAL A 106 -10.76 9.47 15.09
C VAL A 106 -10.31 8.96 16.44
N ARG A 107 -10.30 9.80 17.48
CA ARG A 107 -10.06 9.37 18.86
C ARG A 107 -11.07 8.31 19.29
N ALA A 108 -12.37 8.54 19.04
CA ALA A 108 -13.42 7.58 19.35
C ALA A 108 -13.21 6.25 18.59
N ALA A 109 -12.85 6.29 17.31
CA ALA A 109 -12.57 5.09 16.52
C ALA A 109 -11.37 4.29 17.08
N ILE A 110 -10.27 4.96 17.44
CA ILE A 110 -9.09 4.30 18.02
C ILE A 110 -9.43 3.70 19.39
N TRP A 111 -10.13 4.45 20.25
CA TRP A 111 -10.58 3.95 21.55
C TRP A 111 -11.47 2.74 21.41
N LEU A 112 -12.46 2.80 20.51
CA LEU A 112 -13.41 1.73 20.29
C LEU A 112 -12.72 0.41 19.96
N VAL A 113 -11.73 0.44 19.05
CA VAL A 113 -11.01 -0.79 18.66
C VAL A 113 -9.98 -1.22 19.71
N CYS A 114 -9.22 -0.30 20.27
CA CYS A 114 -8.22 -0.67 21.29
C CYS A 114 -8.90 -1.21 22.55
N PHE A 115 -10.01 -0.61 22.98
CA PHE A 115 -10.75 -1.06 24.16
C PHE A 115 -11.49 -2.36 23.89
N SER A 116 -12.01 -2.58 22.67
CA SER A 116 -12.58 -3.89 22.31
C SER A 116 -11.53 -5.00 22.34
N ALA A 117 -10.30 -4.71 21.87
CA ALA A 117 -9.19 -5.64 21.96
C ALA A 117 -8.82 -5.96 23.42
N VAL A 118 -8.69 -4.95 24.30
CA VAL A 118 -8.45 -5.17 25.73
C VAL A 118 -9.59 -5.98 26.36
N ALA A 119 -10.85 -5.67 26.04
CA ALA A 119 -12.01 -6.36 26.58
C ALA A 119 -12.02 -7.85 26.18
N LEU A 120 -11.71 -8.16 24.92
CA LEU A 120 -11.56 -9.54 24.46
C LEU A 120 -10.44 -10.25 25.21
N LEU A 121 -9.23 -9.68 25.25
CA LEU A 121 -8.09 -10.26 25.99
C LEU A 121 -8.45 -10.54 27.45
N THR A 122 -9.17 -9.62 28.09
CA THR A 122 -9.61 -9.75 29.48
C THR A 122 -10.65 -10.86 29.67
N SER A 123 -11.51 -11.13 28.66
CA SER A 123 -12.51 -12.20 28.73
C SER A 123 -11.90 -13.59 28.90
N THR A 124 -10.65 -13.81 28.44
CA THR A 124 -9.93 -15.09 28.59
C THR A 124 -9.51 -15.40 30.02
N ALA A 125 -9.32 -14.37 30.85
CA ALA A 125 -8.85 -14.56 32.21
C ALA A 125 -9.90 -15.20 33.13
N LEU A 126 -11.18 -15.17 32.70
CA LEU A 126 -12.34 -15.73 33.41
C LEU A 126 -12.37 -15.33 34.91
N SER A 127 -11.83 -14.16 35.25
CA SER A 127 -11.70 -13.72 36.64
C SER A 127 -12.15 -12.26 36.81
N LEU A 128 -13.03 -12.03 37.78
CA LEU A 128 -13.52 -10.69 38.13
C LEU A 128 -12.39 -9.73 38.50
N PRO A 129 -11.34 -10.13 39.26
CA PRO A 129 -10.22 -9.24 39.57
C PRO A 129 -9.45 -8.80 38.32
N ALA A 130 -9.21 -9.70 37.36
CA ALA A 130 -8.57 -9.36 36.10
C ALA A 130 -9.38 -8.34 35.30
N ALA A 131 -10.70 -8.52 35.25
CA ALA A 131 -11.60 -7.57 34.61
C ALA A 131 -11.58 -6.19 35.27
N MET A 132 -11.57 -6.14 36.60
CA MET A 132 -11.48 -4.88 37.33
C MET A 132 -10.16 -4.14 37.06
N VAL A 133 -9.04 -4.84 36.98
CA VAL A 133 -7.72 -4.24 36.67
C VAL A 133 -7.72 -3.65 35.25
N ALA A 134 -8.22 -4.38 34.26
CA ALA A 134 -8.31 -3.88 32.89
C ALA A 134 -9.22 -2.64 32.80
N VAL A 135 -10.41 -2.68 33.40
CA VAL A 135 -11.34 -1.54 33.44
C VAL A 135 -10.74 -0.34 34.17
N ALA A 136 -10.05 -0.55 35.29
CA ALA A 136 -9.38 0.51 36.02
C ALA A 136 -8.29 1.18 35.18
N CYS A 137 -7.46 0.39 34.48
CA CYS A 137 -6.42 0.94 33.59
C CYS A 137 -7.02 1.73 32.42
N LEU A 138 -8.10 1.24 31.81
CA LEU A 138 -8.83 1.96 30.77
C LEU A 138 -9.45 3.27 31.30
N GLY A 139 -10.02 3.25 32.50
CA GLY A 139 -10.56 4.43 33.17
C GLY A 139 -9.48 5.48 33.47
N VAL A 140 -8.33 5.05 33.98
CA VAL A 140 -7.16 5.92 34.19
C VAL A 140 -6.66 6.50 32.87
N TYR A 141 -6.62 5.70 31.79
CA TYR A 141 -6.26 6.19 30.47
C TYR A 141 -7.25 7.25 29.95
N ILE A 142 -8.56 7.05 30.11
CA ILE A 142 -9.57 8.04 29.71
C ILE A 142 -9.39 9.34 30.51
N GLY A 143 -9.19 9.25 31.82
CA GLY A 143 -8.90 10.41 32.67
C GLY A 143 -7.64 11.15 32.23
N PHE A 144 -6.57 10.41 31.91
CA PHE A 144 -5.34 10.95 31.37
C PHE A 144 -5.54 11.63 30.00
N ALA A 145 -6.34 11.03 29.12
CA ALA A 145 -6.66 11.58 27.80
C ALA A 145 -7.48 12.86 27.88
N VAL A 146 -8.38 12.98 28.86
CA VAL A 146 -9.11 14.22 29.14
C VAL A 146 -8.17 15.29 29.70
N ALA A 147 -7.30 14.93 30.66
CA ALA A 147 -6.36 15.86 31.27
C ALA A 147 -5.32 16.42 30.28
N ARG A 148 -4.95 15.63 29.27
CA ARG A 148 -3.99 16.01 28.22
C ARG A 148 -4.66 16.58 26.96
N ALA A 149 -5.99 16.68 26.93
CA ALA A 149 -6.69 17.23 25.78
C ALA A 149 -6.25 18.67 25.49
N GLY A 150 -5.69 18.90 24.30
CA GLY A 150 -5.25 20.23 23.86
C GLY A 150 -3.85 20.64 24.32
N GLN A 151 -3.09 19.76 24.97
CA GLN A 151 -1.69 20.00 25.32
C GLN A 151 -0.75 19.47 24.22
N ASP A 152 0.47 20.03 24.13
CA ASP A 152 1.49 19.55 23.17
C ASP A 152 2.09 18.21 23.59
N PHE A 153 2.45 17.38 22.61
CA PHE A 153 3.01 16.05 22.82
C PHE A 153 4.25 16.02 23.73
N ALA A 154 4.29 15.07 24.67
CA ALA A 154 5.42 14.88 25.58
C ALA A 154 5.90 13.43 25.63
N ALA A 155 7.21 13.21 25.82
CA ALA A 155 7.82 11.87 25.73
C ALA A 155 7.26 10.87 26.74
N TYR A 156 6.94 11.35 27.95
CA TYR A 156 6.44 10.50 29.03
C TYR A 156 5.01 9.99 28.75
N GLU A 157 4.25 10.61 27.86
CA GLU A 157 2.90 10.15 27.51
C GLU A 157 2.93 8.72 26.98
N PHE A 158 3.89 8.41 26.09
CA PHE A 158 4.06 7.07 25.56
C PHE A 158 4.41 6.07 26.66
N ALA A 159 5.28 6.43 27.61
CA ALA A 159 5.65 5.54 28.71
C ALA A 159 4.46 5.25 29.64
N VAL A 160 3.65 6.26 29.96
CA VAL A 160 2.44 6.10 30.78
C VAL A 160 1.42 5.21 30.06
N VAL A 161 1.14 5.49 28.79
CA VAL A 161 0.21 4.67 27.99
C VAL A 161 0.73 3.25 27.84
N LEU A 162 2.03 3.06 27.61
CA LEU A 162 2.66 1.74 27.51
C LEU A 162 2.47 0.94 28.80
N ILE A 163 2.64 1.55 29.97
CA ILE A 163 2.41 0.89 31.26
C ILE A 163 0.92 0.50 31.39
N LEU A 164 0.00 1.42 31.12
CA LEU A 164 -1.45 1.17 31.23
C LEU A 164 -1.92 0.06 30.27
N VAL A 165 -1.40 0.05 29.04
CA VAL A 165 -1.69 -0.99 28.05
C VAL A 165 -1.06 -2.32 28.44
N SER A 166 0.18 -2.33 28.91
CA SER A 166 0.85 -3.56 29.37
C SER A 166 0.09 -4.20 30.53
N VAL A 167 -0.30 -3.40 31.52
CA VAL A 167 -1.05 -3.89 32.68
C VAL A 167 -2.46 -4.33 32.28
N SER A 168 -3.13 -3.62 31.37
CA SER A 168 -4.49 -4.01 30.95
C SER A 168 -4.52 -5.22 30.00
N ALA A 169 -3.53 -5.38 29.13
CA ALA A 169 -3.47 -6.48 28.16
C ALA A 169 -2.85 -7.77 28.75
N VAL A 170 -1.77 -7.63 29.55
CA VAL A 170 -1.02 -8.79 30.08
C VAL A 170 -1.39 -9.07 31.53
N GLY A 171 -1.72 -8.07 32.33
CA GLY A 171 -2.08 -8.22 33.74
C GLY A 171 -3.22 -9.23 33.99
N PRO A 172 -4.31 -9.27 33.19
CA PRO A 172 -5.34 -10.29 33.29
C PRO A 172 -4.83 -11.72 33.24
N SER A 173 -3.85 -12.01 32.36
CA SER A 173 -3.27 -13.35 32.24
C SER A 173 -2.49 -13.76 33.49
N LEU A 174 -1.83 -12.82 34.17
CA LEU A 174 -1.10 -13.06 35.42
C LEU A 174 -2.03 -13.29 36.62
N LEU A 175 -3.25 -12.75 36.58
CA LEU A 175 -4.27 -12.84 37.62
C LEU A 175 -5.35 -13.89 37.30
N SER A 176 -5.15 -14.67 36.25
CA SER A 176 -6.13 -15.62 35.74
C SER A 176 -6.14 -16.90 36.57
N VAL A 177 -7.33 -17.48 36.74
CA VAL A 177 -7.52 -18.74 37.46
C VAL A 177 -6.81 -19.91 36.73
N SER A 178 -6.68 -19.81 35.41
CA SER A 178 -5.97 -20.77 34.55
C SER A 178 -4.48 -20.91 34.88
N THR A 179 -3.80 -19.85 35.34
CA THR A 179 -2.41 -19.97 35.81
C THR A 179 -2.31 -20.85 37.06
N ALA A 180 -3.32 -20.85 37.92
CA ALA A 180 -3.40 -21.75 39.07
C ALA A 180 -3.60 -23.22 38.66
N TYR A 181 -4.12 -23.48 37.44
CA TYR A 181 -4.29 -24.81 36.86
C TYR A 181 -3.22 -25.19 35.82
N GLY A 182 -2.18 -24.38 35.65
CA GLY A 182 -1.08 -24.65 34.70
C GLY A 182 -1.45 -24.52 33.22
N ILE A 183 -2.54 -23.83 32.90
CA ILE A 183 -3.00 -23.63 31.52
C ILE A 183 -2.35 -22.35 30.95
N ASP A 184 -1.65 -22.47 29.83
CA ASP A 184 -1.09 -21.32 29.11
C ASP A 184 -2.16 -20.62 28.27
N LEU A 185 -2.52 -19.39 28.64
CA LEU A 185 -3.50 -18.56 27.92
C LEU A 185 -2.89 -17.70 26.82
N ARG A 186 -1.56 -17.65 26.68
CA ARG A 186 -0.90 -16.85 25.65
C ARG A 186 -1.34 -17.19 24.23
N PRO A 187 -1.57 -18.47 23.82
CA PRO A 187 -2.02 -18.77 22.46
C PRO A 187 -3.40 -18.15 22.18
N GLN A 188 -4.32 -18.25 23.14
CA GLN A 188 -5.67 -17.70 23.03
C GLN A 188 -5.65 -16.17 23.00
N ALA A 189 -4.81 -15.53 23.82
CA ALA A 189 -4.63 -14.08 23.80
C ALA A 189 -4.12 -13.58 22.44
N ILE A 190 -3.16 -14.30 21.84
CA ILE A 190 -2.63 -13.97 20.51
C ILE A 190 -3.73 -14.06 19.43
N LEU A 191 -4.53 -15.13 19.43
CA LEU A 191 -5.63 -15.33 18.47
C LEU A 191 -6.72 -14.27 18.62
N GLN A 192 -7.05 -13.87 19.86
CA GLN A 192 -8.04 -12.83 20.09
C GLN A 192 -7.54 -11.44 19.71
N PHE A 193 -6.26 -11.14 19.95
CA PHE A 193 -5.65 -9.93 19.45
C PHE A 193 -5.69 -9.89 17.92
N GLU A 194 -5.30 -10.98 17.26
CA GLU A 194 -5.37 -11.09 15.80
C GLU A 194 -6.78 -10.75 15.32
N THR A 195 -7.80 -11.42 15.87
CA THR A 195 -9.21 -11.16 15.52
C THR A 195 -9.63 -9.70 15.75
N SER A 196 -9.16 -9.07 16.83
CA SER A 196 -9.55 -7.70 17.21
C SER A 196 -8.88 -6.62 16.35
N VAL A 197 -7.59 -6.82 16.06
CA VAL A 197 -6.73 -5.80 15.47
C VAL A 197 -6.56 -5.99 13.97
N MET A 198 -6.84 -7.20 13.45
CA MET A 198 -6.79 -7.50 12.02
C MET A 198 -7.58 -6.51 11.19
N VAL A 199 -8.76 -6.05 11.64
CA VAL A 199 -9.56 -5.08 10.87
C VAL A 199 -8.90 -3.71 10.74
N LEU A 200 -8.05 -3.33 11.69
CA LEU A 200 -7.18 -2.16 11.54
C LEU A 200 -5.97 -2.44 10.64
N ALA A 201 -5.59 -3.70 10.47
CA ALA A 201 -4.50 -4.14 9.59
C ALA A 201 -4.91 -4.17 8.12
N ILE A 202 -6.18 -4.43 7.82
CA ILE A 202 -6.62 -4.63 6.44
C ILE A 202 -6.22 -3.46 5.53
N PRO A 203 -6.39 -2.17 5.90
CA PRO A 203 -5.99 -1.07 5.01
C PRO A 203 -4.51 -1.10 4.66
N ILE A 204 -3.62 -1.34 5.63
CA ILE A 204 -2.17 -1.40 5.37
C ILE A 204 -1.80 -2.67 4.58
N LEU A 205 -2.45 -3.80 4.84
CA LEU A 205 -2.26 -5.04 4.08
C LEU A 205 -2.74 -4.90 2.63
N MET A 206 -3.85 -4.22 2.40
CA MET A 206 -4.34 -3.92 1.06
C MET A 206 -3.39 -2.98 0.31
N VAL A 207 -2.89 -1.94 0.98
CA VAL A 207 -1.87 -1.03 0.40
C VAL A 207 -0.57 -1.79 0.12
N ALA A 208 -0.16 -2.70 1.00
CA ALA A 208 1.00 -3.56 0.79
C ALA A 208 0.86 -4.40 -0.49
N GLY A 209 -0.33 -4.92 -0.79
CA GLY A 209 -0.62 -5.61 -2.06
C GLY A 209 -0.33 -4.76 -3.31
N VAL A 210 -0.48 -3.44 -3.22
CA VAL A 210 -0.24 -2.50 -4.33
C VAL A 210 1.25 -2.30 -4.61
N ALA A 211 2.13 -2.63 -3.65
CA ALA A 211 3.56 -2.33 -3.76
C ALA A 211 4.21 -2.98 -4.99
N LEU A 212 3.88 -4.25 -5.30
CA LEU A 212 4.41 -4.93 -6.48
C LEU A 212 4.03 -4.21 -7.77
N ALA A 213 2.77 -3.78 -7.89
CA ALA A 213 2.31 -2.99 -9.04
C ALA A 213 3.04 -1.64 -9.14
N GLN A 214 3.26 -0.96 -8.01
CA GLN A 214 4.01 0.31 -7.99
C GLN A 214 5.47 0.12 -8.42
N ILE A 215 6.17 -0.84 -7.82
CA ILE A 215 7.57 -1.17 -8.13
C ILE A 215 7.70 -1.51 -9.61
N THR A 216 6.79 -2.32 -10.14
CA THR A 216 6.77 -2.72 -11.55
C THR A 216 6.63 -1.51 -12.48
N VAL A 217 5.65 -0.64 -12.23
CA VAL A 217 5.45 0.59 -13.03
C VAL A 217 6.65 1.53 -12.92
N GLN A 218 7.23 1.68 -11.72
CA GLN A 218 8.40 2.53 -11.49
C GLN A 218 9.64 2.02 -12.24
N LEU A 219 9.89 0.71 -12.20
CA LEU A 219 11.02 0.07 -12.90
C LEU A 219 10.89 0.22 -14.42
N VAL A 220 9.71 -0.05 -15.00
CA VAL A 220 9.47 0.09 -16.44
C VAL A 220 9.60 1.54 -16.90
N ARG A 221 9.04 2.49 -16.15
CA ARG A 221 9.17 3.92 -16.45
C ARG A 221 10.62 4.39 -16.37
N TRP A 222 11.37 3.91 -15.37
CA TRP A 222 12.78 4.25 -15.26
C TRP A 222 13.57 3.67 -16.45
N GLY A 223 13.38 2.39 -16.78
CA GLY A 223 14.06 1.72 -17.89
C GLY A 223 13.80 2.43 -19.22
N THR A 224 12.54 2.76 -19.51
CA THR A 224 12.17 3.52 -20.72
C THR A 224 12.70 4.95 -20.72
N ALA A 225 12.73 5.63 -19.56
CA ALA A 225 13.33 6.96 -19.44
C ALA A 225 14.86 6.96 -19.60
N GLN A 226 15.55 5.87 -19.22
CA GLN A 226 16.99 5.73 -19.46
C GLN A 226 17.27 5.51 -20.95
N ILE A 227 16.54 4.62 -21.61
CA ILE A 227 16.59 4.44 -23.08
C ILE A 227 16.33 5.78 -23.78
N GLY A 228 15.31 6.51 -23.31
CA GLY A 228 14.97 7.83 -23.81
C GLY A 228 16.02 8.91 -23.54
N ARG A 229 16.83 8.82 -22.49
CA ARG A 229 17.93 9.77 -22.23
C ARG A 229 19.17 9.43 -23.06
N ILE A 230 19.54 8.16 -23.10
CA ILE A 230 20.69 7.67 -23.87
C ILE A 230 20.55 8.06 -25.34
N GLY A 231 19.36 7.87 -25.93
CA GLY A 231 19.13 8.27 -27.32
C GLY A 231 19.03 9.79 -27.55
N ALA A 232 19.04 10.62 -26.50
CA ALA A 232 18.88 12.09 -26.61
C ALA A 232 20.24 12.78 -26.56
N THR A 233 21.18 12.16 -25.85
CA THR A 233 22.57 12.60 -25.74
C THR A 233 23.43 12.15 -26.91
N THR A 234 22.94 11.24 -27.75
CA THR A 234 23.62 10.84 -28.98
C THR A 234 23.18 11.72 -30.13
N ASP A 235 24.13 12.51 -30.65
CA ASP A 235 23.99 13.18 -31.94
C ASP A 235 23.57 12.15 -33.00
N PRO A 236 22.63 12.48 -33.91
CA PRO A 236 22.24 11.60 -35.01
C PRO A 236 23.42 11.13 -35.87
N GLU A 237 24.52 11.89 -35.85
CA GLU A 237 25.75 11.67 -36.63
C GLU A 237 26.85 10.94 -35.83
N ALA A 238 26.67 10.73 -34.51
CA ALA A 238 27.68 10.07 -33.68
C ALA A 238 27.58 8.53 -33.83
N PRO A 239 28.66 7.84 -34.28
CA PRO A 239 28.63 6.41 -34.63
C PRO A 239 28.34 5.46 -33.45
N ALA A 240 28.38 5.95 -32.21
CA ALA A 240 28.10 5.18 -31.00
C ALA A 240 26.61 5.17 -30.57
N GLY A 241 25.75 6.05 -31.12
CA GLY A 241 24.34 6.15 -30.73
C GLY A 241 23.36 5.24 -31.46
N GLY A 242 23.64 4.98 -32.74
CA GLY A 242 22.90 4.02 -33.56
C GLY A 242 22.78 2.62 -32.95
N PRO A 243 23.88 1.98 -32.49
CA PRO A 243 23.81 0.61 -31.98
C PRO A 243 23.01 0.47 -30.69
N LEU A 244 23.02 1.46 -29.78
CA LEU A 244 22.26 1.39 -28.52
C LEU A 244 20.75 1.57 -28.74
N ILE A 245 20.35 2.46 -29.65
CA ILE A 245 18.95 2.61 -30.06
C ILE A 245 18.51 1.35 -30.82
N ALA A 246 19.35 0.82 -31.71
CA ALA A 246 19.12 -0.44 -32.41
C ALA A 246 19.00 -1.63 -31.45
N VAL A 247 19.82 -1.69 -30.39
CA VAL A 247 19.73 -2.71 -29.34
C VAL A 247 18.45 -2.52 -28.53
N ALA A 248 18.09 -1.30 -28.11
CA ALA A 248 16.86 -1.08 -27.36
C ALA A 248 15.60 -1.41 -28.19
N SER A 249 15.60 -1.05 -29.48
CA SER A 249 14.51 -1.38 -30.41
C SER A 249 14.52 -2.86 -30.79
N ALA A 250 15.68 -3.50 -30.96
CA ALA A 250 15.80 -4.94 -31.18
C ALA A 250 15.39 -5.73 -29.93
N LEU A 251 15.74 -5.28 -28.73
CA LEU A 251 15.30 -5.88 -27.47
C LEU A 251 13.79 -5.76 -27.34
N THR A 252 13.22 -4.61 -27.72
CA THR A 252 11.76 -4.41 -27.75
C THR A 252 11.11 -5.36 -28.74
N VAL A 253 11.63 -5.44 -29.96
CA VAL A 253 11.09 -6.33 -30.99
C VAL A 253 11.23 -7.79 -30.54
N ALA A 254 12.37 -8.18 -29.99
CA ALA A 254 12.60 -9.52 -29.45
C ALA A 254 11.60 -9.85 -28.34
N VAL A 255 11.41 -8.92 -27.41
CA VAL A 255 10.44 -8.99 -26.33
C VAL A 255 9.00 -9.12 -26.84
N LEU A 256 8.63 -8.30 -27.83
CA LEU A 256 7.31 -8.33 -28.48
C LEU A 256 7.11 -9.66 -29.22
N VAL A 257 8.14 -10.15 -29.91
CA VAL A 257 8.15 -11.43 -30.62
C VAL A 257 8.03 -12.59 -29.63
N THR A 258 8.73 -12.58 -28.50
CA THR A 258 8.58 -13.62 -27.46
C THR A 258 7.19 -13.62 -26.84
N ALA A 259 6.60 -12.44 -26.58
CA ALA A 259 5.24 -12.35 -26.07
C ALA A 259 4.20 -12.88 -27.08
N VAL A 260 4.37 -12.55 -28.36
CA VAL A 260 3.53 -13.07 -29.45
C VAL A 260 3.75 -14.58 -29.64
N ALA A 261 4.98 -15.07 -29.58
CA ALA A 261 5.28 -16.49 -29.69
C ALA A 261 4.69 -17.30 -28.53
N GLN A 262 4.68 -16.76 -27.30
CA GLN A 262 4.00 -17.36 -26.17
C GLN A 262 2.47 -17.36 -26.32
N PHE A 263 1.89 -16.31 -26.92
CA PHE A 263 0.46 -16.23 -27.23
C PHE A 263 0.01 -17.33 -28.22
N PHE A 264 0.84 -17.62 -29.22
CA PHE A 264 0.55 -18.63 -30.25
C PHE A 264 1.17 -20.00 -29.97
N ALA A 265 1.81 -20.20 -28.81
CA ALA A 265 2.42 -21.47 -28.45
C ALA A 265 1.33 -22.55 -28.32
N PRO A 266 1.40 -23.65 -29.09
CA PRO A 266 0.36 -24.68 -29.09
C PRO A 266 0.40 -25.48 -27.79
N ARG A 267 -0.36 -25.04 -26.78
CA ARG A 267 -0.67 -25.83 -25.58
C ARG A 267 -2.07 -26.42 -25.73
N ALA A 268 -2.16 -27.65 -26.25
CA ALA A 268 -3.39 -28.32 -26.68
C ALA A 268 -4.50 -28.51 -25.61
N VAL A 269 -4.22 -28.26 -24.33
CA VAL A 269 -5.18 -28.37 -23.21
C VAL A 269 -5.76 -27.00 -22.77
N TRP A 270 -5.22 -25.89 -23.30
CA TRP A 270 -5.43 -24.53 -22.75
C TRP A 270 -6.38 -23.65 -23.58
N TRP A 271 -6.81 -24.11 -24.75
CA TRP A 271 -7.48 -23.24 -25.72
C TRP A 271 -8.88 -22.81 -25.29
N GLN A 272 -9.66 -23.62 -24.57
CA GLN A 272 -11.02 -23.25 -24.15
C GLN A 272 -11.07 -22.31 -22.93
N GLY A 273 -10.13 -22.42 -21.99
CA GLY A 273 -10.06 -21.55 -20.80
C GLY A 273 -9.49 -20.16 -21.08
N GLN A 274 -8.43 -20.08 -21.90
CA GLN A 274 -7.75 -18.81 -22.19
C GLN A 274 -8.61 -17.82 -22.97
N TRP A 275 -9.51 -18.28 -23.85
CA TRP A 275 -10.42 -17.35 -24.52
C TRP A 275 -11.41 -16.74 -23.52
N ALA A 276 -11.94 -17.50 -22.58
CA ALA A 276 -12.86 -16.98 -21.57
C ALA A 276 -12.18 -15.89 -20.71
N GLU A 277 -10.94 -16.14 -20.29
CA GLU A 277 -10.11 -15.18 -19.53
C GLU A 277 -9.68 -13.97 -20.36
N ALA A 278 -9.31 -14.16 -21.63
CA ALA A 278 -9.02 -13.06 -22.55
C ALA A 278 -10.26 -12.21 -22.84
N TRP A 279 -11.43 -12.84 -22.98
CA TRP A 279 -12.71 -12.15 -23.14
C TRP A 279 -13.09 -11.37 -21.88
N SER A 280 -12.93 -11.95 -20.68
CA SER A 280 -13.21 -11.22 -19.43
C SER A 280 -12.29 -10.02 -19.27
N CYS A 281 -10.99 -10.18 -19.54
CA CYS A 281 -10.02 -9.08 -19.50
C CYS A 281 -10.33 -8.02 -20.56
N ALA A 282 -10.72 -8.41 -21.78
CA ALA A 282 -11.11 -7.48 -22.83
C ALA A 282 -12.37 -6.70 -22.47
N VAL A 283 -13.37 -7.35 -21.86
CA VAL A 283 -14.58 -6.70 -21.35
C VAL A 283 -14.24 -5.71 -20.24
N VAL A 284 -13.36 -6.07 -19.31
CA VAL A 284 -12.90 -5.17 -18.24
C VAL A 284 -12.19 -3.96 -18.82
N LEU A 285 -11.23 -4.15 -19.73
CA LEU A 285 -10.52 -3.08 -20.42
C LEU A 285 -11.47 -2.17 -21.22
N ALA A 286 -12.44 -2.77 -21.92
CA ALA A 286 -13.44 -2.03 -22.68
C ALA A 286 -14.36 -1.21 -21.77
N ALA A 287 -14.83 -1.78 -20.66
CA ALA A 287 -15.65 -1.09 -19.69
C ALA A 287 -14.91 0.08 -19.05
N VAL A 288 -13.64 -0.12 -18.66
CA VAL A 288 -12.76 0.94 -18.17
C VAL A 288 -12.66 2.05 -19.23
N ALA A 289 -12.37 1.70 -20.49
CA ALA A 289 -12.27 2.65 -21.59
C ALA A 289 -13.59 3.40 -21.87
N VAL A 290 -14.74 2.74 -21.75
CA VAL A 290 -16.07 3.35 -21.91
C VAL A 290 -16.36 4.34 -20.78
N VAL A 291 -16.13 3.95 -19.53
CA VAL A 291 -16.27 4.82 -18.35
C VAL A 291 -15.40 6.06 -18.50
N LEU A 292 -14.14 5.87 -18.93
CA LEU A 292 -13.21 6.95 -19.20
C LEU A 292 -13.71 7.86 -20.34
N ARG A 293 -14.17 7.28 -21.45
CA ARG A 293 -14.69 8.06 -22.59
C ARG A 293 -15.92 8.87 -22.21
N GLY A 294 -16.85 8.30 -21.45
CA GLY A 294 -18.09 8.94 -21.02
C GLY A 294 -17.91 10.01 -19.95
N LEU A 295 -16.98 9.82 -19.01
CA LEU A 295 -16.78 10.77 -17.90
C LEU A 295 -15.78 11.88 -18.19
N VAL A 296 -14.74 11.59 -18.97
CA VAL A 296 -13.58 12.46 -19.17
C VAL A 296 -13.64 13.14 -20.55
N GLY A 297 -14.26 12.49 -21.54
CA GLY A 297 -14.18 12.91 -22.93
C GLY A 297 -12.75 12.77 -23.47
N LEU A 298 -12.58 12.14 -24.63
CA LEU A 298 -11.26 11.98 -25.27
C LEU A 298 -10.62 13.32 -25.72
N GLY A 299 -11.33 14.43 -25.55
CA GLY A 299 -10.99 15.74 -26.10
C GLY A 299 -10.02 16.60 -25.27
N ASN A 300 -9.74 16.25 -24.00
CA ASN A 300 -8.96 17.15 -23.14
C ASN A 300 -7.45 16.90 -23.26
N ARG A 301 -6.87 17.61 -24.22
CA ARG A 301 -5.45 17.60 -24.60
C ARG A 301 -4.58 18.28 -23.55
N GLY A 302 -3.60 17.54 -23.00
CA GLY A 302 -2.32 18.14 -22.59
C GLY A 302 -2.15 18.61 -21.14
N ARG A 303 -2.54 17.84 -20.12
CA ARG A 303 -2.18 18.18 -18.72
C ARG A 303 -1.42 17.07 -18.00
N SER A 304 -0.17 17.40 -17.66
CA SER A 304 0.77 16.80 -16.69
C SER A 304 0.90 15.26 -16.70
N SER A 305 2.03 14.76 -17.22
CA SER A 305 2.49 13.36 -17.14
C SER A 305 3.19 12.99 -15.83
N ARG A 306 3.11 13.85 -14.80
CA ARG A 306 3.70 13.56 -13.49
C ARG A 306 2.81 12.55 -12.76
N LEU A 307 3.44 11.51 -12.22
CA LEU A 307 2.79 10.63 -11.24
C LEU A 307 2.20 11.51 -10.13
N PRO A 308 0.96 11.25 -9.68
CA PRO A 308 0.43 11.95 -8.53
C PRO A 308 1.36 11.67 -7.35
N ARG A 309 1.91 12.73 -6.76
CA ARG A 309 2.69 12.65 -5.51
C ARG A 309 1.86 12.07 -4.35
N ASN A 310 0.53 12.06 -4.49
CA ASN A 310 -0.41 11.73 -3.42
C ASN A 310 -1.14 10.40 -3.68
N TRP A 311 -0.58 9.53 -4.52
CA TRP A 311 -1.21 8.23 -4.80
C TRP A 311 -1.28 7.36 -3.54
N GLU A 312 -0.21 7.35 -2.74
CA GLU A 312 -0.12 6.56 -1.49
C GLU A 312 -1.21 6.99 -0.48
N ASP A 313 -1.35 8.30 -0.24
CA ASP A 313 -2.43 8.85 0.59
C ASP A 313 -3.82 8.41 0.11
N MET A 314 -4.01 8.35 -1.21
CA MET A 314 -5.27 7.97 -1.82
C MET A 314 -5.53 6.47 -1.74
N THR A 315 -4.51 5.61 -1.93
CA THR A 315 -4.65 4.17 -1.76
C THR A 315 -5.00 3.80 -0.34
N LEU A 316 -4.39 4.46 0.65
CA LEU A 316 -4.73 4.24 2.05
C LEU A 316 -6.19 4.65 2.34
N ALA A 317 -6.61 5.81 1.86
CA ALA A 317 -7.98 6.29 2.04
C ALA A 317 -9.03 5.40 1.35
N VAL A 318 -8.76 4.93 0.13
CA VAL A 318 -9.65 4.01 -0.60
C VAL A 318 -9.70 2.66 0.10
N SER A 319 -8.56 2.13 0.54
CA SER A 319 -8.50 0.87 1.30
C SER A 319 -9.32 0.96 2.58
N ALA A 320 -9.13 2.05 3.34
CA ALA A 320 -9.90 2.32 4.55
C ALA A 320 -11.41 2.45 4.27
N ALA A 321 -11.80 3.05 3.14
CA ALA A 321 -13.21 3.17 2.74
C ALA A 321 -13.83 1.82 2.36
N ILE A 322 -13.11 0.96 1.63
CA ILE A 322 -13.57 -0.39 1.26
C ILE A 322 -13.84 -1.22 2.53
N VAL A 323 -12.96 -1.09 3.51
CA VAL A 323 -13.00 -1.84 4.77
C VAL A 323 -13.84 -1.13 5.83
N GLY A 324 -14.31 0.10 5.57
CA GLY A 324 -14.97 0.94 6.57
C GLY A 324 -16.17 0.28 7.26
N LEU A 325 -16.89 -0.61 6.56
CA LEU A 325 -17.98 -1.40 7.11
C LEU A 325 -17.50 -2.46 8.12
N MET A 326 -16.29 -2.99 7.97
CA MET A 326 -15.71 -4.04 8.83
C MET A 326 -15.36 -3.53 10.24
N VAL A 327 -14.98 -2.26 10.37
CA VAL A 327 -14.62 -1.65 11.68
C VAL A 327 -15.78 -1.71 12.69
N PRO A 328 -16.97 -1.16 12.41
CA PRO A 328 -18.10 -1.24 13.34
C PRO A 328 -18.54 -2.69 13.56
N ILE A 329 -18.38 -3.56 12.56
CA ILE A 329 -18.70 -4.99 12.68
C ILE A 329 -17.78 -5.66 13.71
N SER A 330 -16.46 -5.51 13.59
CA SER A 330 -15.51 -6.13 14.53
C SER A 330 -15.70 -5.63 15.94
N VAL A 331 -16.00 -4.34 16.11
CA VAL A 331 -16.34 -3.77 17.40
C VAL A 331 -17.57 -4.45 17.98
N VAL A 332 -18.63 -4.58 17.22
CA VAL A 332 -19.89 -5.13 17.75
C VAL A 332 -19.79 -6.62 17.98
N LEU A 333 -19.05 -7.36 17.13
CA LEU A 333 -18.73 -8.77 17.38
C LEU A 333 -17.94 -8.92 18.68
N SER A 334 -16.91 -8.09 18.89
CA SER A 334 -16.13 -8.08 20.13
C SER A 334 -16.98 -7.77 21.37
N LEU A 335 -17.86 -6.75 21.27
CA LEU A 335 -18.79 -6.41 22.35
C LEU A 335 -19.83 -7.50 22.57
N SER A 336 -20.31 -8.15 21.51
CA SER A 336 -21.28 -9.24 21.60
C SER A 336 -20.69 -10.47 22.29
N ALA A 337 -19.41 -10.77 22.09
CA ALA A 337 -18.70 -11.83 22.82
C ALA A 337 -18.65 -11.54 24.33
N VAL A 338 -18.45 -10.29 24.72
CA VAL A 338 -18.45 -9.86 26.13
C VAL A 338 -19.88 -9.87 26.71
N ILE A 339 -20.85 -9.32 25.97
CA ILE A 339 -22.26 -9.27 26.37
C ILE A 339 -22.85 -10.67 26.49
N GLY A 340 -22.47 -11.60 25.61
CA GLY A 340 -22.98 -12.98 25.56
C GLY A 340 -22.71 -13.79 26.82
N VAL A 341 -21.70 -13.40 27.61
CA VAL A 341 -21.46 -13.97 28.94
C VAL A 341 -22.56 -13.59 29.94
N THR A 342 -23.19 -12.43 29.78
CA THR A 342 -24.17 -11.86 30.72
C THR A 342 -25.61 -11.83 30.22
N ALA A 343 -25.82 -11.73 28.90
CA ALA A 343 -27.12 -11.59 28.25
C ALA A 343 -27.13 -12.31 26.88
N PRO A 344 -27.25 -13.66 26.88
CA PRO A 344 -27.16 -14.46 25.66
C PRO A 344 -28.26 -14.11 24.63
N GLN A 345 -29.47 -13.77 25.08
CA GLN A 345 -30.60 -13.38 24.22
C GLN A 345 -30.31 -12.11 23.40
N VAL A 346 -29.58 -11.15 23.99
CA VAL A 346 -29.16 -9.91 23.30
C VAL A 346 -28.13 -10.24 22.22
N THR A 347 -27.28 -11.22 22.49
CA THR A 347 -26.22 -11.66 21.56
C THR A 347 -26.83 -12.29 20.32
N GLU A 348 -27.85 -13.13 20.45
CA GLU A 348 -28.55 -13.72 19.29
C GLU A 348 -29.12 -12.65 18.37
N VAL A 349 -29.88 -11.69 18.91
CA VAL A 349 -30.45 -10.57 18.13
C VAL A 349 -29.36 -9.75 17.44
N VAL A 350 -28.29 -9.42 18.16
CA VAL A 350 -27.16 -8.67 17.62
C VAL A 350 -26.48 -9.46 16.50
N THR A 351 -26.19 -10.75 16.69
CA THR A 351 -25.54 -11.59 15.68
C THR A 351 -26.40 -11.75 14.42
N GLU A 352 -27.73 -11.83 14.53
CA GLU A 352 -28.62 -11.96 13.37
C GLU A 352 -28.68 -10.66 12.55
N ILE A 353 -28.77 -9.50 13.21
CA ILE A 353 -28.66 -8.19 12.54
C ILE A 353 -27.33 -8.09 11.79
N TRP A 354 -26.23 -8.52 12.42
CA TRP A 354 -24.93 -8.49 11.77
C TRP A 354 -24.76 -9.49 10.64
N ARG A 355 -25.35 -10.68 10.75
CA ARG A 355 -25.36 -11.65 9.66
C ARG A 355 -26.02 -11.05 8.40
N ALA A 356 -27.08 -10.27 8.56
CA ALA A 356 -27.71 -9.54 7.45
C ALA A 356 -26.77 -8.46 6.85
N VAL A 357 -26.09 -7.68 7.70
CA VAL A 357 -25.13 -6.64 7.28
C VAL A 357 -23.87 -7.23 6.64
N LEU A 358 -23.45 -8.43 7.07
CA LEU A 358 -22.32 -9.20 6.57
C LEU A 358 -22.66 -10.08 5.37
N SER A 359 -23.92 -10.06 4.93
CA SER A 359 -24.31 -10.85 3.77
C SER A 359 -23.46 -10.44 2.56
N PRO A 360 -23.02 -11.39 1.72
CA PRO A 360 -22.25 -11.08 0.51
C PRO A 360 -22.89 -9.96 -0.35
N PRO A 361 -24.22 -9.89 -0.53
CA PRO A 361 -24.87 -8.77 -1.21
C PRO A 361 -24.64 -7.41 -0.54
N ALA A 362 -24.70 -7.33 0.80
CA ALA A 362 -24.50 -6.07 1.53
C ALA A 362 -23.06 -5.56 1.42
N ILE A 363 -22.06 -6.46 1.52
CA ILE A 363 -20.64 -6.12 1.31
C ILE A 363 -20.42 -5.61 -0.11
N GLN A 364 -21.04 -6.25 -1.10
CA GLN A 364 -20.89 -5.83 -2.50
C GLN A 364 -21.65 -4.54 -2.81
N ALA A 365 -22.80 -4.30 -2.18
CA ALA A 365 -23.51 -3.03 -2.24
C ALA A 365 -22.66 -1.89 -1.67
N TRP A 366 -21.99 -2.11 -0.53
CA TRP A 366 -21.05 -1.15 0.04
C TRP A 366 -19.89 -0.84 -0.91
N ARG A 367 -19.26 -1.87 -1.49
CA ARG A 367 -18.18 -1.69 -2.48
C ARG A 367 -18.65 -0.92 -3.72
N CYS A 368 -19.84 -1.20 -4.22
CA CYS A 368 -20.46 -0.44 -5.32
C CYS A 368 -20.68 1.03 -4.94
N LEU A 369 -21.15 1.31 -3.72
CA LEU A 369 -21.31 2.67 -3.21
C LEU A 369 -19.96 3.40 -3.19
N VAL A 370 -18.91 2.78 -2.65
CA VAL A 370 -17.55 3.34 -2.64
C VAL A 370 -17.07 3.62 -4.07
N ALA A 371 -17.26 2.68 -5.00
CA ALA A 371 -16.92 2.87 -6.41
C ALA A 371 -17.67 4.06 -7.05
N LEU A 372 -18.96 4.22 -6.78
CA LEU A 372 -19.76 5.36 -7.27
C LEU A 372 -19.26 6.69 -6.70
N VAL A 373 -18.96 6.75 -5.40
CA VAL A 373 -18.37 7.95 -4.77
C VAL A 373 -17.03 8.30 -5.42
N LEU A 374 -16.19 7.31 -5.71
CA LEU A 374 -14.91 7.53 -6.39
C LEU A 374 -15.08 7.97 -7.84
N LEU A 375 -16.12 7.55 -8.57
CA LEU A 375 -16.45 8.08 -9.90
C LEU A 375 -16.89 9.55 -9.84
N VAL A 376 -17.70 9.92 -8.86
CA VAL A 376 -18.08 11.33 -8.62
C VAL A 376 -16.84 12.16 -8.31
N TRP A 377 -15.95 11.64 -7.48
CA TRP A 377 -14.70 12.30 -7.16
C TRP A 377 -13.74 12.39 -8.35
N ALA A 378 -13.65 11.35 -9.17
CA ALA A 378 -12.88 11.36 -10.43
C ALA A 378 -13.41 12.45 -11.37
N ARG A 379 -14.72 12.61 -11.49
CA ARG A 379 -15.34 13.70 -12.28
C ARG A 379 -15.00 15.08 -11.71
N ALA A 380 -15.00 15.24 -10.39
CA ALA A 380 -14.59 16.47 -9.74
C ALA A 380 -13.10 16.78 -9.98
N GLN A 381 -12.22 15.78 -9.89
CA GLN A 381 -10.79 15.92 -10.16
C GLN A 381 -10.49 16.21 -11.63
N HIS A 382 -11.27 15.63 -12.55
CA HIS A 382 -11.19 15.93 -13.96
C HIS A 382 -11.45 17.42 -14.24
N ARG A 383 -12.48 18.00 -13.60
CA ARG A 383 -12.77 19.45 -13.69
C ARG A 383 -11.62 20.32 -13.17
N ARG A 384 -10.84 19.81 -12.20
CA ARG A 384 -9.66 20.47 -11.63
C ARG A 384 -8.37 20.23 -12.43
N GLY A 385 -8.42 19.45 -13.51
CA GLY A 385 -7.30 19.23 -14.42
C GLY A 385 -6.32 18.12 -14.02
N GLY A 386 -6.66 17.29 -13.03
CA GLY A 386 -5.86 16.11 -12.69
C GLY A 386 -6.09 15.00 -13.71
N SER A 387 -5.07 14.61 -14.48
CA SER A 387 -5.22 13.57 -15.51
C SER A 387 -5.05 12.17 -14.91
N TRP A 388 -3.89 11.84 -14.33
CA TRP A 388 -3.57 10.48 -13.85
C TRP A 388 -4.53 9.94 -12.79
N THR A 389 -4.83 10.73 -11.75
CA THR A 389 -5.73 10.35 -10.66
C THR A 389 -7.10 9.89 -11.18
N VAL A 390 -7.60 10.53 -12.24
CA VAL A 390 -8.88 10.19 -12.86
C VAL A 390 -8.81 8.82 -13.54
N TRP A 391 -7.72 8.50 -14.25
CA TRP A 391 -7.56 7.19 -14.89
C TRP A 391 -7.57 6.07 -13.89
N VAL A 392 -6.89 6.24 -12.75
CA VAL A 392 -6.85 5.18 -11.76
C VAL A 392 -8.18 5.04 -11.01
N LEU A 393 -8.82 6.14 -10.62
CA LEU A 393 -10.13 6.10 -9.96
C LEU A 393 -11.21 5.47 -10.86
N CYS A 394 -11.20 5.78 -12.16
CA CYS A 394 -12.11 5.14 -13.11
C CYS A 394 -11.79 3.66 -13.32
N SER A 395 -10.51 3.29 -13.38
CA SER A 395 -10.10 1.87 -13.49
C SER A 395 -10.52 1.08 -12.26
N PHE A 396 -10.37 1.67 -11.07
CA PHE A 396 -10.80 1.10 -9.80
C PHE A 396 -12.30 0.87 -9.79
N ALA A 397 -13.06 1.93 -10.08
CA ALA A 397 -14.51 1.85 -10.03
C ALA A 397 -15.07 0.86 -11.06
N ALA A 398 -14.50 0.81 -12.26
CA ALA A 398 -14.90 -0.17 -13.26
C ALA A 398 -14.62 -1.61 -12.79
N LEU A 399 -13.44 -1.88 -12.24
CA LEU A 399 -13.08 -3.21 -11.74
C LEU A 399 -13.98 -3.63 -10.57
N VAL A 400 -14.23 -2.75 -9.60
CA VAL A 400 -15.15 -3.01 -8.49
C VAL A 400 -16.58 -3.27 -8.97
N LEU A 401 -17.10 -2.45 -9.89
CA LEU A 401 -18.47 -2.62 -10.39
C LEU A 401 -18.63 -3.93 -11.18
N LEU A 402 -17.64 -4.30 -12.00
CA LEU A 402 -17.66 -5.54 -12.77
C LEU A 402 -17.56 -6.78 -11.88
N THR A 403 -16.71 -6.73 -10.86
CA THR A 403 -16.52 -7.85 -9.93
C THR A 403 -17.73 -8.00 -9.01
N SER A 404 -18.33 -6.89 -8.58
CA SER A 404 -19.61 -6.90 -7.87
C SER A 404 -20.75 -7.48 -8.71
N ALA A 405 -20.75 -7.33 -10.04
CA ALA A 405 -21.80 -7.88 -10.91
C ALA A 405 -21.92 -9.42 -10.80
N SER A 406 -20.82 -10.11 -10.49
CA SER A 406 -20.84 -11.55 -10.23
C SER A 406 -21.72 -11.92 -9.03
N ALA A 407 -21.67 -11.14 -7.96
CA ALA A 407 -22.48 -11.37 -6.77
C ALA A 407 -23.98 -11.13 -7.03
N TRP A 408 -24.32 -10.09 -7.80
CA TRP A 408 -25.71 -9.78 -8.14
C TRP A 408 -26.34 -10.75 -9.15
N THR A 409 -25.50 -11.43 -9.93
CA THR A 409 -25.96 -12.42 -10.91
C THR A 409 -25.90 -13.84 -10.38
N SER A 410 -25.68 -14.03 -9.07
CA SER A 410 -25.50 -15.33 -8.42
C SER A 410 -24.43 -16.18 -9.11
N GLY A 411 -23.34 -15.55 -9.55
CA GLY A 411 -22.22 -16.20 -10.24
C GLY A 411 -22.46 -16.54 -11.71
N ARG A 412 -23.58 -16.12 -12.33
CA ARG A 412 -23.81 -16.34 -13.77
C ARG A 412 -22.84 -15.57 -14.66
N VAL A 413 -22.36 -14.42 -14.19
CA VAL A 413 -21.33 -13.62 -14.87
C VAL A 413 -20.09 -13.60 -13.97
N GLN A 414 -19.06 -14.36 -14.35
CA GLN A 414 -17.76 -14.32 -13.67
C GLN A 414 -16.76 -13.66 -14.60
N LEU A 415 -16.37 -12.43 -14.26
CA LEU A 415 -15.30 -11.72 -14.93
C LEU A 415 -14.05 -11.81 -14.06
N THR A 416 -13.10 -12.61 -14.50
CA THR A 416 -11.78 -12.71 -13.87
C THR A 416 -10.78 -11.80 -14.59
N VAL A 417 -9.79 -11.30 -13.85
CA VAL A 417 -8.67 -10.55 -14.42
C VAL A 417 -7.46 -11.46 -14.27
N ASP A 418 -6.98 -11.98 -15.39
CA ASP A 418 -5.80 -12.84 -15.44
C ASP A 418 -4.55 -12.05 -15.86
N ASP A 419 -3.44 -12.32 -15.18
CA ASP A 419 -2.15 -11.65 -15.36
C ASP A 419 -1.64 -11.75 -16.81
N TRP A 420 -1.74 -12.95 -17.37
CA TRP A 420 -1.25 -13.26 -18.71
C TRP A 420 -2.17 -12.68 -19.78
N ALA A 421 -3.49 -12.87 -19.65
CA ALA A 421 -4.48 -12.37 -20.59
C ALA A 421 -4.40 -10.84 -20.75
N VAL A 422 -4.26 -10.10 -19.66
CA VAL A 422 -4.07 -8.65 -19.71
C VAL A 422 -2.76 -8.27 -20.40
N GLY A 423 -1.65 -8.92 -20.04
CA GLY A 423 -0.35 -8.67 -20.66
C GLY A 423 -0.40 -8.90 -22.17
N GLN A 424 -1.02 -9.99 -22.61
CA GLN A 424 -1.20 -10.32 -24.02
C GLN A 424 -2.05 -9.28 -24.76
N LEU A 425 -3.18 -8.87 -24.19
CA LEU A 425 -4.03 -7.82 -24.78
C LEU A 425 -3.30 -6.48 -24.89
N ALA A 426 -2.50 -6.12 -23.89
CA ALA A 426 -1.69 -4.91 -23.91
C ALA A 426 -0.58 -4.96 -24.97
N VAL A 427 0.11 -6.11 -25.11
CA VAL A 427 1.09 -6.34 -26.18
C VAL A 427 0.44 -6.24 -27.56
N LEU A 428 -0.73 -6.86 -27.75
CA LEU A 428 -1.48 -6.79 -29.00
C LEU A 428 -1.86 -5.35 -29.35
N ALA A 429 -2.37 -4.58 -28.37
CA ALA A 429 -2.69 -3.17 -28.55
C ALA A 429 -1.46 -2.32 -28.89
N ALA A 430 -0.31 -2.60 -28.27
CA ALA A 430 0.96 -1.95 -28.58
C ALA A 430 1.44 -2.29 -30.01
N LEU A 431 1.40 -3.56 -30.41
CA LEU A 431 1.77 -4.03 -31.74
C LEU A 431 0.91 -3.37 -32.83
N VAL A 432 -0.42 -3.38 -32.66
CA VAL A 432 -1.34 -2.68 -33.57
C VAL A 432 -1.02 -1.18 -33.62
N GLY A 433 -0.71 -0.57 -32.48
CA GLY A 433 -0.26 0.82 -32.40
C GLY A 433 1.01 1.10 -33.20
N VAL A 434 2.02 0.23 -33.10
CA VAL A 434 3.27 0.31 -33.89
C VAL A 434 2.97 0.18 -35.39
N ILE A 435 2.22 -0.85 -35.80
CA ILE A 435 1.89 -1.10 -37.22
C ILE A 435 1.14 0.08 -37.81
N VAL A 436 0.09 0.56 -37.13
CA VAL A 436 -0.70 1.72 -37.60
C VAL A 436 0.15 2.99 -37.66
N ALA A 437 1.03 3.22 -36.67
CA ALA A 437 1.93 4.36 -36.69
C ALA A 437 2.98 4.28 -37.82
N ALA A 438 3.49 3.08 -38.11
CA ALA A 438 4.43 2.81 -39.19
C ALA A 438 3.78 3.02 -40.57
N VAL A 439 2.61 2.42 -40.80
CA VAL A 439 1.84 2.55 -42.03
C VAL A 439 1.46 4.02 -42.27
N ARG A 440 1.09 4.75 -41.22
CA ARG A 440 0.77 6.19 -41.32
C ARG A 440 1.99 7.09 -41.39
N ARG A 441 3.21 6.55 -41.32
CA ARG A 441 4.49 7.30 -41.26
C ARG A 441 4.54 8.34 -40.13
N ARG A 442 3.95 8.02 -38.97
CA ARG A 442 3.90 8.90 -37.79
C ARG A 442 4.60 8.28 -36.57
N LEU A 443 5.62 7.46 -36.78
CA LEU A 443 6.48 6.96 -35.71
C LEU A 443 7.38 8.09 -35.21
N THR A 444 6.95 8.76 -34.13
CA THR A 444 7.77 9.76 -33.44
C THR A 444 8.39 9.12 -32.20
N ARG A 445 9.54 9.64 -31.78
CA ARG A 445 10.26 9.16 -30.60
C ARG A 445 9.40 9.08 -29.32
N PRO A 446 8.53 10.06 -28.98
CA PRO A 446 7.62 9.94 -27.83
C PRO A 446 6.63 8.77 -27.96
N ARG A 447 6.20 8.45 -29.19
CA ARG A 447 5.28 7.34 -29.45
C ARG A 447 5.97 6.00 -29.30
N VAL A 448 7.20 5.88 -29.81
CA VAL A 448 8.04 4.70 -29.60
C VAL A 448 8.23 4.47 -28.11
N LEU A 449 8.69 5.48 -27.36
CA LEU A 449 8.88 5.37 -25.90
C LEU A 449 7.59 5.02 -25.15
N GLY A 450 6.43 5.53 -25.57
CA GLY A 450 5.13 5.15 -25.00
C GLY A 450 4.79 3.68 -25.26
N LEU A 451 5.00 3.20 -26.49
CA LEU A 451 4.79 1.80 -26.86
C LEU A 451 5.80 0.87 -26.16
N LEU A 452 7.04 1.32 -25.96
CA LEU A 452 8.04 0.61 -25.17
C LEU A 452 7.61 0.48 -23.71
N ALA A 453 7.06 1.54 -23.13
CA ALA A 453 6.57 1.51 -21.76
C ALA A 453 5.38 0.58 -21.61
N THR A 454 4.43 0.61 -22.55
CA THR A 454 3.29 -0.31 -22.57
C THR A 454 3.74 -1.77 -22.73
N ALA A 455 4.60 -2.06 -23.70
CA ALA A 455 5.10 -3.42 -23.93
C ALA A 455 5.91 -3.91 -22.72
N GLY A 456 6.85 -3.10 -22.23
CA GLY A 456 7.64 -3.40 -21.04
C GLY A 456 6.79 -3.68 -19.81
N LEU A 457 5.73 -2.90 -19.59
CA LEU A 457 4.79 -3.12 -18.50
C LEU A 457 4.00 -4.41 -18.70
N ALA A 458 3.53 -4.67 -19.93
CA ALA A 458 2.77 -5.86 -20.26
C ALA A 458 3.53 -7.17 -20.01
N LEU A 459 4.86 -7.20 -20.19
CA LEU A 459 5.64 -8.38 -19.80
C LEU A 459 6.00 -8.39 -18.33
N ALA A 460 6.18 -7.22 -17.71
CA ALA A 460 6.55 -7.20 -16.31
C ALA A 460 5.39 -7.65 -15.40
N ILE A 461 4.14 -7.51 -15.85
CA ILE A 461 2.92 -7.90 -15.11
C ILE A 461 2.95 -9.39 -14.69
N PRO A 462 3.12 -10.38 -15.60
CA PRO A 462 3.19 -11.79 -15.22
C PRO A 462 4.41 -12.17 -14.35
N PHE A 463 5.46 -11.36 -14.36
CA PHE A 463 6.69 -11.63 -13.62
C PHE A 463 6.83 -10.79 -12.34
N ARG A 464 5.80 -10.02 -11.95
CA ARG A 464 5.90 -9.12 -10.79
C ARG A 464 6.08 -9.85 -9.46
N GLU A 465 5.56 -11.07 -9.35
CA GLU A 465 5.71 -11.92 -8.17
C GLU A 465 7.18 -12.34 -7.94
N PHE A 466 8.00 -12.43 -8.99
CA PHE A 466 9.44 -12.70 -8.86
C PHE A 466 10.18 -11.66 -8.02
N LEU A 467 9.63 -10.45 -7.86
CA LEU A 467 10.20 -9.44 -6.98
C LEU A 467 10.17 -9.89 -5.50
N ALA A 468 9.22 -10.73 -5.11
CA ALA A 468 9.14 -11.30 -3.77
C ALA A 468 9.91 -12.61 -3.62
N ALA A 469 10.27 -13.30 -4.72
CA ALA A 469 10.92 -14.63 -4.73
C ALA A 469 12.09 -14.79 -3.72
N PRO A 470 13.02 -13.82 -3.54
CA PRO A 470 14.09 -13.96 -2.55
C PRO A 470 13.57 -14.10 -1.11
N LEU A 471 12.48 -13.39 -0.79
CA LEU A 471 11.82 -13.47 0.51
C LEU A 471 11.00 -14.76 0.64
N GLU A 472 10.43 -15.27 -0.46
CA GLU A 472 9.72 -16.56 -0.44
C GLU A 472 10.65 -17.71 -0.08
N VAL A 473 11.88 -17.70 -0.59
CA VAL A 473 12.91 -18.70 -0.25
C VAL A 473 13.26 -18.66 1.24
N LEU A 474 13.32 -17.47 1.83
CA LEU A 474 13.65 -17.29 3.25
C LEU A 474 12.49 -17.67 4.18
N ILE A 475 11.27 -17.25 3.83
CA ILE A 475 10.08 -17.42 4.67
C ILE A 475 9.46 -18.81 4.47
N GLY A 476 9.63 -19.40 3.29
CA GLY A 476 9.01 -20.66 2.89
C GLY A 476 7.53 -20.54 2.50
N VAL A 477 6.99 -19.31 2.46
CA VAL A 477 5.59 -19.01 2.08
C VAL A 477 5.56 -17.76 1.21
N GLY A 478 5.16 -17.93 -0.06
CA GLY A 478 5.23 -16.85 -1.06
C GLY A 478 4.36 -15.64 -0.75
N ALA A 479 3.10 -15.86 -0.38
CA ALA A 479 2.18 -14.77 -0.12
C ALA A 479 2.55 -13.90 1.10
N VAL A 480 3.09 -14.52 2.16
CA VAL A 480 3.59 -13.80 3.34
C VAL A 480 4.80 -12.93 2.97
N ALA A 481 5.64 -13.40 2.05
CA ALA A 481 6.77 -12.64 1.53
C ALA A 481 6.33 -11.40 0.74
N VAL A 482 5.30 -11.53 -0.09
CA VAL A 482 4.68 -10.40 -0.81
C VAL A 482 4.12 -9.37 0.16
N ALA A 483 3.37 -9.82 1.18
CA ALA A 483 2.81 -8.92 2.19
C ALA A 483 3.92 -8.22 3.00
N LEU A 484 4.98 -8.94 3.40
CA LEU A 484 6.13 -8.35 4.09
C LEU A 484 6.81 -7.27 3.23
N LEU A 485 7.10 -7.61 1.97
CA LEU A 485 7.71 -6.67 1.03
C LEU A 485 6.85 -5.42 0.88
N GLY A 486 5.54 -5.59 0.75
CA GLY A 486 4.61 -4.49 0.57
C GLY A 486 4.50 -3.58 1.80
N VAL A 487 4.44 -4.15 3.01
CA VAL A 487 4.40 -3.35 4.25
C VAL A 487 5.71 -2.61 4.47
N VAL A 488 6.85 -3.27 4.21
CA VAL A 488 8.17 -2.63 4.31
C VAL A 488 8.33 -1.53 3.26
N TRP A 489 7.84 -1.77 2.04
CA TRP A 489 7.82 -0.76 0.98
C TRP A 489 6.99 0.46 1.39
N GLU A 490 5.79 0.26 1.90
CA GLU A 490 4.91 1.34 2.37
C GLU A 490 5.51 2.11 3.56
N LEU A 491 6.21 1.43 4.48
CA LEU A 491 6.98 2.11 5.52
C LEU A 491 8.16 2.92 4.94
N ALA A 492 8.76 2.47 3.85
CA ALA A 492 9.87 3.17 3.22
C ALA A 492 9.43 4.36 2.36
N THR A 493 8.24 4.31 1.76
CA THR A 493 7.76 5.34 0.82
C THR A 493 6.62 6.18 1.36
N GLY A 494 5.68 5.63 2.13
CA GLY A 494 4.48 6.30 2.64
C GLY A 494 4.68 7.27 3.80
N ALA A 495 5.91 7.73 4.09
CA ALA A 495 6.16 8.61 5.22
C ALA A 495 5.89 10.10 4.92
N ASP A 496 5.44 10.46 3.72
CA ASP A 496 5.11 11.83 3.34
C ASP A 496 4.07 12.48 4.28
N LEU A 497 3.10 11.68 4.75
CA LEU A 497 2.10 12.10 5.73
C LEU A 497 2.66 12.54 7.09
N THR A 498 3.90 12.15 7.42
CA THR A 498 4.58 12.52 8.67
C THR A 498 5.25 13.90 8.64
N ARG A 499 5.33 14.52 7.46
CA ARG A 499 6.10 15.76 7.23
C ARG A 499 5.33 17.03 7.52
N GLN A 500 4.00 16.96 7.56
CA GLN A 500 3.13 18.13 7.75
C GLN A 500 2.25 17.95 8.98
N GLY A 501 2.18 18.97 9.83
CA GLY A 501 1.22 19.05 10.94
C GLY A 501 0.02 19.92 10.60
N SER A 502 -1.14 19.63 11.20
CA SER A 502 -2.29 20.53 11.23
C SER A 502 -2.82 20.65 12.67
N ARG A 503 -3.64 21.66 12.96
CA ARG A 503 -4.25 21.81 14.29
C ARG A 503 -5.08 20.59 14.71
N ALA A 504 -5.75 19.94 13.75
CA ALA A 504 -6.54 18.73 13.99
C ALA A 504 -5.71 17.44 14.05
N PHE A 505 -4.50 17.45 13.45
CA PHE A 505 -3.57 16.33 13.40
C PHE A 505 -2.13 16.85 13.53
N PRO A 506 -1.65 17.07 14.77
CA PRO A 506 -0.26 17.46 15.02
C PRO A 506 0.73 16.47 14.40
N GLN A 507 1.94 16.94 14.11
CA GLN A 507 2.96 16.12 13.45
C GLN A 507 3.28 14.84 14.25
N ALA A 508 3.42 14.96 15.57
CA ALA A 508 3.67 13.83 16.46
C ALA A 508 2.58 12.75 16.33
N THR A 509 1.32 13.15 16.32
CA THR A 509 0.18 12.26 16.15
C THR A 509 0.23 11.50 14.83
N ARG A 510 0.57 12.17 13.73
CA ARG A 510 0.68 11.53 12.41
C ARG A 510 1.82 10.52 12.35
N VAL A 511 2.97 10.86 12.94
CA VAL A 511 4.12 9.93 13.07
C VAL A 511 3.73 8.70 13.89
N LEU A 512 3.04 8.88 15.03
CA LEU A 512 2.60 7.77 15.86
C LEU A 512 1.57 6.88 15.16
N LEU A 513 0.59 7.46 14.45
CA LEU A 513 -0.40 6.70 13.68
C LEU A 513 0.24 5.95 12.50
N TRP A 514 1.19 6.58 11.82
CA TRP A 514 1.97 5.95 10.76
C TRP A 514 2.74 4.74 11.29
N ALA A 515 3.47 4.93 12.40
CA ALA A 515 4.24 3.87 13.04
C ALA A 515 3.33 2.75 13.57
N ALA A 516 2.22 3.10 14.20
CA ALA A 516 1.22 2.14 14.68
C ALA A 516 0.66 1.31 13.52
N ASN A 517 0.23 1.95 12.43
CA ASN A 517 -0.35 1.27 11.27
C ASN A 517 0.64 0.32 10.59
N GLY A 518 1.88 0.76 10.36
CA GLY A 518 2.91 -0.09 9.77
C GLY A 518 3.33 -1.24 10.68
N LEU A 519 3.50 -0.99 11.98
CA LEU A 519 3.85 -2.03 12.95
C LEU A 519 2.72 -3.05 13.12
N LEU A 520 1.48 -2.61 13.02
CA LEU A 520 0.29 -3.46 13.04
C LEU A 520 0.27 -4.39 11.81
N GLY A 521 0.53 -3.85 10.61
CA GLY A 521 0.71 -4.66 9.40
C GLY A 521 1.83 -5.68 9.54
N LEU A 522 3.00 -5.27 10.03
CA LEU A 522 4.14 -6.17 10.28
C LEU A 522 3.82 -7.25 11.31
N SER A 523 3.05 -6.93 12.36
CA SER A 523 2.67 -7.88 13.40
C SER A 523 1.73 -8.96 12.86
N VAL A 524 0.77 -8.59 12.02
CA VAL A 524 -0.15 -9.56 11.36
C VAL A 524 0.60 -10.43 10.36
N VAL A 525 1.54 -9.86 9.59
CA VAL A 525 2.40 -10.64 8.68
C VAL A 525 3.30 -11.60 9.45
N ALA A 526 3.90 -11.16 10.56
CA ALA A 526 4.70 -12.02 11.43
C ALA A 526 3.89 -13.16 12.02
N LEU A 527 2.66 -12.89 12.48
CA LEU A 527 1.77 -13.90 13.00
C LEU A 527 1.39 -14.93 11.92
N ALA A 528 1.02 -14.47 10.71
CA ALA A 528 0.73 -15.34 9.58
C ALA A 528 1.92 -16.24 9.20
N ALA A 529 3.14 -15.69 9.22
CA ALA A 529 4.37 -16.45 9.00
C ALA A 529 4.58 -17.54 10.06
N LEU A 530 4.34 -17.19 11.33
CA LEU A 530 4.54 -18.07 12.47
C LEU A 530 3.46 -19.16 12.57
N THR A 531 2.21 -18.91 12.14
CA THR A 531 1.08 -19.85 12.28
C THR A 531 0.90 -20.80 11.10
N ARG A 532 1.35 -20.43 9.89
CA ARG A 532 1.23 -21.23 8.65
C ARG A 532 -0.19 -21.81 8.47
N ALA A 533 -1.21 -20.99 8.73
CA ALA A 533 -2.56 -21.31 8.28
C ALA A 533 -2.58 -21.23 6.74
N PRO A 534 -2.97 -22.30 6.02
CA PRO A 534 -3.34 -22.15 4.62
C PRO A 534 -4.46 -21.11 4.57
N ASP A 535 -4.34 -20.12 3.70
CA ASP A 535 -5.25 -18.96 3.64
C ASP A 535 -5.18 -18.02 4.85
N SER A 536 -3.95 -17.74 5.31
CA SER A 536 -3.75 -16.71 6.34
C SER A 536 -4.42 -15.40 5.92
N THR A 537 -5.12 -14.76 6.86
CA THR A 537 -5.90 -13.56 6.53
C THR A 537 -5.02 -12.41 6.01
N ALA A 538 -3.75 -12.37 6.42
CA ALA A 538 -2.75 -11.44 5.91
C ALA A 538 -2.57 -11.56 4.39
N GLN A 539 -2.45 -12.79 3.89
CA GLN A 539 -2.36 -13.11 2.47
C GLN A 539 -3.64 -12.70 1.74
N ALA A 540 -4.80 -13.12 2.25
CA ALA A 540 -6.08 -12.86 1.58
C ALA A 540 -6.32 -11.36 1.35
N PHE A 541 -5.95 -10.51 2.31
CA PHE A 541 -6.10 -9.06 2.16
C PHE A 541 -4.99 -8.39 1.34
N ALA A 542 -3.77 -8.94 1.31
CA ALA A 542 -2.73 -8.47 0.41
C ALA A 542 -3.09 -8.78 -1.05
N GLU A 543 -3.59 -10.00 -1.34
CA GLU A 543 -4.10 -10.38 -2.66
C GLU A 543 -5.33 -9.55 -3.06
N LEU A 544 -6.27 -9.34 -2.13
CA LEU A 544 -7.39 -8.43 -2.36
C LEU A 544 -6.92 -7.00 -2.64
N GLY A 545 -5.85 -6.56 -1.99
CA GLY A 545 -5.18 -5.28 -2.23
C GLY A 545 -4.61 -5.17 -3.64
N ASP A 546 -3.79 -6.14 -4.06
CA ASP A 546 -3.29 -6.18 -5.44
C ASP A 546 -4.45 -6.22 -6.44
N TYR A 547 -5.47 -7.03 -6.15
CA TYR A 547 -6.62 -7.18 -7.03
C TYR A 547 -7.47 -5.91 -7.17
N LEU A 548 -7.80 -5.26 -6.05
CA LEU A 548 -8.69 -4.10 -6.04
C LEU A 548 -7.96 -2.79 -6.28
N LEU A 549 -6.65 -2.68 -6.02
CA LEU A 549 -5.92 -1.41 -6.06
C LEU A 549 -4.68 -1.48 -6.96
N GLY A 550 -3.96 -2.60 -6.96
CA GLY A 550 -2.81 -2.85 -7.84
C GLY A 550 -3.21 -2.96 -9.31
N TRP A 551 -4.23 -3.76 -9.62
CA TRP A 551 -4.74 -3.92 -10.98
C TRP A 551 -5.24 -2.61 -11.59
N PRO A 552 -6.08 -1.80 -10.92
CA PRO A 552 -6.46 -0.48 -11.43
C PRO A 552 -5.27 0.44 -11.73
N TRP A 553 -4.20 0.36 -10.92
CA TRP A 553 -2.98 1.11 -11.16
C TRP A 553 -2.27 0.63 -12.42
N LEU A 554 -2.13 -0.68 -12.62
CA LEU A 554 -1.57 -1.28 -13.82
C LEU A 554 -2.41 -0.97 -15.06
N MET A 555 -3.74 -1.08 -14.97
CA MET A 555 -4.69 -0.73 -16.04
C MET A 555 -4.54 0.72 -16.45
N ALA A 556 -4.55 1.64 -15.48
CA ALA A 556 -4.39 3.06 -15.74
C ALA A 556 -3.04 3.34 -16.43
N ALA A 557 -1.96 2.69 -15.99
CA ALA A 557 -0.64 2.85 -16.61
C ALA A 557 -0.58 2.31 -18.04
N LEU A 558 -1.16 1.14 -18.30
CA LEU A 558 -1.27 0.55 -19.64
C LEU A 558 -2.09 1.43 -20.58
N ILE A 559 -3.29 1.83 -20.15
CA ILE A 559 -4.19 2.67 -20.93
C ILE A 559 -3.53 4.01 -21.22
N LEU A 560 -2.84 4.62 -20.26
CA LEU A 560 -2.12 5.87 -20.48
C LEU A 560 -0.94 5.72 -21.44
N GLY A 561 -0.18 4.63 -21.36
CA GLY A 561 0.87 4.31 -22.33
C GLY A 561 0.32 4.20 -23.75
N VAL A 562 -0.80 3.49 -23.91
CA VAL A 562 -1.52 3.39 -25.19
C VAL A 562 -2.03 4.76 -25.63
N VAL A 563 -2.80 5.48 -24.82
CA VAL A 563 -3.35 6.79 -25.18
C VAL A 563 -2.23 7.77 -25.57
N GLN A 564 -1.10 7.77 -24.85
CA GLN A 564 0.05 8.61 -25.17
C GLN A 564 0.67 8.23 -26.53
N ALA A 565 0.81 6.94 -26.83
CA ALA A 565 1.28 6.46 -28.12
C ALA A 565 0.37 6.87 -29.29
N TRP A 566 -0.95 6.87 -29.08
CA TRP A 566 -1.93 7.15 -30.13
C TRP A 566 -2.18 8.65 -30.34
N THR A 567 -2.14 9.46 -29.28
CA THR A 567 -2.56 10.89 -29.33
C THR A 567 -1.45 11.91 -29.55
N THR A 568 -0.18 11.61 -29.26
CA THR A 568 0.95 12.60 -29.32
C THR A 568 1.43 12.98 -30.73
N ALA A 569 0.56 12.96 -31.74
CA ALA A 569 0.81 13.66 -33.00
C ALA A 569 0.49 15.15 -32.81
N GLY A 570 1.51 16.00 -32.57
CA GLY A 570 1.28 17.42 -32.85
C GLY A 570 2.31 18.43 -32.38
N ARG A 571 2.72 18.47 -31.09
CA ARG A 571 3.55 19.59 -30.59
C ARG A 571 4.46 19.17 -29.45
N THR A 572 5.74 18.97 -29.75
CA THR A 572 6.81 19.11 -28.76
C THR A 572 6.92 20.59 -28.41
N ARG A 573 6.46 20.99 -27.22
CA ARG A 573 7.10 22.14 -26.57
C ARG A 573 8.52 21.68 -26.21
N PRO A 574 9.58 22.46 -26.50
CA PRO A 574 10.91 22.13 -26.02
C PRO A 574 10.87 21.97 -24.49
N PRO A 575 11.69 21.07 -23.92
CA PRO A 575 11.83 20.97 -22.49
C PRO A 575 12.22 22.35 -21.95
N GLU A 576 11.39 22.89 -21.08
CA GLU A 576 11.74 24.08 -20.31
C GLU A 576 13.03 23.75 -19.54
N PRO A 577 14.12 24.52 -19.72
CA PRO A 577 15.38 24.22 -19.06
C PRO A 577 15.12 24.13 -17.56
N ALA A 578 15.65 23.06 -16.95
CA ALA A 578 15.59 22.87 -15.51
C ALA A 578 16.04 24.16 -14.84
N LEU A 579 15.15 24.79 -14.08
CA LEU A 579 15.51 25.87 -13.19
C LEU A 579 16.63 25.35 -12.30
N VAL A 580 17.84 25.82 -12.59
CA VAL A 580 19.00 25.69 -11.74
C VAL A 580 18.58 26.25 -10.37
N PRO A 581 18.77 25.52 -9.26
CA PRO A 581 18.51 26.08 -7.94
C PRO A 581 19.30 27.40 -7.79
N PRO A 582 18.76 28.45 -7.14
CA PRO A 582 19.37 29.78 -7.08
C PRO A 582 20.78 29.85 -6.45
N SER A 583 21.37 28.71 -6.05
CA SER A 583 22.68 28.63 -5.41
C SER A 583 23.86 28.49 -6.38
N ALA A 584 23.65 28.48 -7.70
CA ALA A 584 24.73 28.32 -8.69
C ALA A 584 24.86 29.48 -9.69
N VAL A 585 24.40 30.67 -9.31
CA VAL A 585 24.76 31.92 -10.00
C VAL A 585 25.86 32.57 -9.17
N GLY A 586 27.09 32.56 -9.67
CA GLY A 586 28.18 33.38 -9.11
C GLY A 586 27.78 34.86 -9.05
N PRO A 587 28.44 35.68 -8.21
CA PRO A 587 28.01 37.06 -7.98
C PRO A 587 27.96 37.83 -9.30
N HIS A 588 26.75 38.18 -9.74
CA HIS A 588 26.56 39.13 -10.83
C HIS A 588 27.09 40.50 -10.37
N PRO A 589 27.86 41.23 -11.19
CA PRO A 589 28.39 42.53 -10.83
C PRO A 589 27.25 43.52 -10.54
N ALA A 590 27.43 44.27 -9.46
CA ALA A 590 26.48 45.24 -8.93
C ALA A 590 26.04 46.25 -10.00
N PHE A 591 24.72 46.36 -10.19
CA PHE A 591 24.10 47.55 -10.75
C PHE A 591 24.34 48.71 -9.78
N ALA A 592 25.16 49.68 -10.19
CA ALA A 592 25.27 50.96 -9.51
C ALA A 592 23.94 51.73 -9.62
N PRO A 593 23.46 52.39 -8.55
CA PRO A 593 22.25 53.20 -8.60
C PRO A 593 22.49 54.47 -9.43
N PRO A 594 21.47 54.95 -10.17
CA PRO A 594 21.60 56.18 -10.95
C PRO A 594 21.62 57.41 -10.03
N HIS A 595 22.52 58.33 -10.36
CA HIS A 595 22.71 59.63 -9.73
C HIS A 595 21.43 60.49 -9.89
N PRO A 596 20.89 61.12 -8.83
CA PRO A 596 19.76 62.02 -8.94
C PRO A 596 20.28 63.41 -9.24
N ASP A 597 20.41 63.76 -10.52
CA ASP A 597 20.38 65.15 -10.99
C ASP A 597 20.44 65.16 -12.51
N GLN A 598 19.28 65.25 -13.15
CA GLN A 598 19.08 66.01 -14.39
C GLN A 598 17.59 66.02 -14.73
N ARG A 599 16.94 67.14 -14.39
CA ARG A 599 15.69 67.59 -14.98
C ARG A 599 16.01 68.56 -16.11
N VAL A 600 15.12 68.57 -17.11
CA VAL A 600 14.83 69.61 -18.11
C VAL A 600 15.79 69.69 -19.31
N GLY A 601 15.17 69.61 -20.50
CA GLY A 601 15.73 69.83 -21.83
C GLY A 601 14.83 69.20 -22.88
#